data_AF-K2DS42-F1
#
_entry.id   AF-K2DS42-F1
#
_cell.length_a   1.000
_cell.length_b   1.000
_cell.length_c   1.000
_cell.angle_alpha   90.00
_cell.angle_beta   90.00
_cell.angle_gamma   90.00
#
_symmetry.space_group_name_H-M   'P 1'
#
loop_
_entity.id
_entity.type
_entity.pdbx_description
1 polymer ?
#
loop_
_entity_poly.entity_id
_entity_poly.type
_entity_poly.pdbx_seq_one_letter_code
_entity_poly.pdbx_strand_id
1 'polypeptide(L)'
;RGQAVAIEPLIATLPLRFACLSPLRRAKETTDILLRNLPLKRLEVAEFSECALTTWNQMRKGDLSDPVAQFLQTVAIGLKQVLVEKGPSLIVAHGGIYFAICKTLGIPGDGIINNCVPVWFHFNEKKDLWQMRDCI
;
A
#
# COMPACT_ATOMS: atom_id res chain seq x y z
N ARG A 1 -6.83 -2.61 15.59
CA ARG A 1 -5.96 -3.39 16.51
C ARG A 1 -6.18 -4.90 16.39
N GLY A 2 -7.36 -5.46 16.70
CA GLY A 2 -7.60 -6.92 16.62
C GLY A 2 -7.28 -7.55 15.26
N GLN A 3 -7.69 -6.90 14.16
CA GLN A 3 -7.37 -7.36 12.80
C GLN A 3 -5.86 -7.38 12.51
N ALA A 4 -5.11 -6.36 12.94
CA ALA A 4 -3.65 -6.32 12.78
C ALA A 4 -2.96 -7.44 13.58
N VAL A 5 -3.44 -7.74 14.78
CA VAL A 5 -2.93 -8.87 15.58
C VAL A 5 -3.20 -10.19 14.86
N ALA A 6 -4.37 -10.35 14.23
CA ALA A 6 -4.73 -11.58 13.53
C ALA A 6 -3.83 -11.88 12.31
N ILE A 7 -3.35 -10.85 11.61
CA ILE A 7 -2.49 -11.03 10.42
C ILE A 7 -0.98 -10.98 10.72
N GLU A 8 -0.57 -10.61 11.94
CA GLU A 8 0.85 -10.53 12.31
C GLU A 8 1.61 -11.84 12.06
N PRO A 9 1.08 -13.04 12.39
CA PRO A 9 1.78 -14.29 12.11
C PRO A 9 2.04 -14.51 10.62
N LEU A 10 1.09 -14.14 9.76
CA LEU A 10 1.27 -14.23 8.30
C LEU A 10 2.40 -13.29 7.85
N ILE A 11 2.36 -12.02 8.26
CA ILE A 11 3.38 -11.03 7.90
C ILE A 11 4.78 -11.46 8.36
N ALA A 12 4.90 -12.10 9.52
CA ALA A 12 6.17 -12.61 10.05
C ALA A 12 6.81 -13.72 9.20
N THR A 13 6.05 -14.39 8.34
CA THR A 13 6.58 -15.43 7.45
C THR A 13 7.04 -14.89 6.09
N LEU A 14 6.68 -13.65 5.76
CA LEU A 14 6.99 -13.06 4.46
C LEU A 14 8.47 -12.63 4.37
N PRO A 15 9.11 -12.75 3.19
CA PRO A 15 10.53 -12.41 2.99
C PRO A 15 10.75 -10.90 2.83
N LEU A 16 10.25 -10.11 3.80
CA LEU A 16 10.29 -8.66 3.80
C LEU A 16 11.70 -8.14 4.13
N ARG A 17 12.14 -7.10 3.42
CA ARG A 17 13.44 -6.44 3.63
C ARG A 17 13.33 -5.14 4.42
N PHE A 18 12.23 -4.43 4.25
CA PHE A 18 11.93 -3.16 4.90
C PHE A 18 10.43 -2.91 4.88
N ALA A 19 9.98 -1.92 5.64
CA ALA A 19 8.60 -1.47 5.65
C ALA A 19 8.51 0.03 5.38
N CYS A 20 7.58 0.41 4.52
CA CYS A 20 7.18 1.78 4.28
C CYS A 20 5.78 1.99 4.88
N LEU A 21 5.58 3.11 5.57
CA LEU A 21 4.33 3.35 6.28
C LEU A 21 3.86 4.79 6.12
N SER A 22 2.55 4.95 6.11
CA SER A 22 1.90 6.25 6.17
C SER A 22 2.26 6.97 7.48
N PRO A 23 2.39 8.32 7.47
CA PRO A 23 2.63 9.11 8.68
C PRO A 23 1.45 9.10 9.65
N LEU A 24 0.26 8.68 9.21
CA LEU A 24 -0.96 8.69 10.01
C LEU A 24 -0.92 7.65 11.14
N ARG A 25 -1.33 8.07 12.34
CA ARG A 25 -1.28 7.28 13.58
C ARG A 25 -1.81 5.84 13.42
N ARG A 26 -2.95 5.66 12.75
CA ARG A 26 -3.56 4.33 12.56
C ARG A 26 -2.67 3.35 11.77
N ALA A 27 -1.89 3.86 10.81
CA ALA A 27 -0.94 3.05 10.05
C ALA A 27 0.29 2.74 10.91
N LYS A 28 0.81 3.73 11.66
CA LYS A 28 1.89 3.54 12.63
C LYS A 28 1.57 2.46 13.65
N GLU A 29 0.42 2.54 14.31
CA GLU A 29 -0.03 1.54 15.27
C GLU A 29 -0.18 0.14 14.65
N THR A 30 -0.64 0.06 13.40
CA THR A 30 -0.73 -1.22 12.66
C THR A 30 0.67 -1.77 12.39
N THR A 31 1.58 -0.95 11.88
CA THR A 31 2.98 -1.33 11.64
C THR A 31 3.67 -1.80 12.92
N ASP A 32 3.44 -1.12 14.05
CA ASP A 32 4.01 -1.51 15.35
C ASP A 32 3.54 -2.90 15.78
N ILE A 33 2.26 -3.23 15.54
CA ILE A 33 1.71 -4.55 15.80
C ILE A 33 2.33 -5.59 14.86
N LEU A 34 2.34 -5.33 13.55
CA LEU A 34 2.81 -6.29 12.54
C LEU A 34 4.31 -6.58 12.64
N LEU A 35 5.10 -5.59 13.04
CA LEU A 35 6.56 -5.65 13.03
C LEU A 35 7.16 -5.71 14.43
N ARG A 36 6.36 -5.99 15.47
CA ARG A 36 6.83 -6.02 16.87
C ARG A 36 8.01 -6.98 17.09
N ASN A 37 8.06 -8.07 16.33
CA ASN A 37 9.07 -9.12 16.45
C ASN A 37 10.01 -9.18 15.23
N LEU A 38 9.88 -8.25 14.28
CA LEU A 38 10.65 -8.24 13.04
C LEU A 38 11.60 -7.04 13.03
N PRO A 39 12.93 -7.24 12.99
CA PRO A 39 13.91 -6.15 12.98
C PRO A 39 14.03 -5.53 11.57
N LEU A 40 12.92 -5.05 11.02
CA LEU A 40 12.89 -4.39 9.70
C LEU A 40 13.15 -2.90 9.83
N LYS A 41 13.93 -2.35 8.89
CA LYS A 41 14.02 -0.90 8.66
C LYS A 41 12.62 -0.37 8.35
N ARG A 42 12.21 0.69 9.06
CA ARG A 42 10.91 1.36 8.89
C ARG A 42 11.12 2.74 8.30
N LEU A 43 10.40 3.05 7.23
CA LEU A 43 10.48 4.31 6.50
C LEU A 43 9.09 4.96 6.47
N GLU A 44 8.97 6.11 7.11
CA GLU A 44 7.76 6.92 6.98
C GLU A 44 7.76 7.62 5.62
N VAL A 45 6.69 7.43 4.85
CA VAL A 45 6.54 7.97 3.49
C VAL A 45 5.33 8.88 3.48
N ALA A 46 5.56 10.19 3.39
CA ALA A 46 4.51 11.20 3.47
C ALA A 46 3.46 11.03 2.36
N GLU A 47 3.90 10.57 1.19
CA GLU A 47 3.10 10.29 0.01
C GLU A 47 2.10 9.14 0.22
N PHE A 48 2.26 8.33 1.26
CA PHE A 48 1.29 7.32 1.68
C PHE A 48 0.25 7.85 2.67
N SER A 49 0.10 9.17 2.80
CA SER A 49 -1.02 9.79 3.53
C SER A 49 -2.34 9.59 2.79
N GLU A 50 -3.41 9.32 3.54
CA GLU A 50 -4.74 9.12 2.95
C GLU A 50 -5.26 10.40 2.29
N CYS A 51 -6.01 10.23 1.20
CA CYS A 51 -6.70 11.31 0.51
C CYS A 51 -7.88 11.87 1.33
N ALA A 52 -8.35 13.05 0.95
CA ALA A 52 -9.59 13.58 1.50
C ALA A 52 -10.79 12.71 1.07
N LEU A 53 -11.84 12.67 1.90
CA LEU A 53 -13.07 11.90 1.61
C LEU A 53 -13.71 12.31 0.28
N THR A 54 -13.62 13.58 -0.09
CA THR A 54 -14.08 14.10 -1.39
C THR A 54 -13.32 13.45 -2.55
N THR A 55 -11.99 13.46 -2.50
CA THR A 55 -11.11 12.82 -3.49
C THR A 55 -11.38 11.31 -3.58
N TRP A 56 -11.56 10.63 -2.44
CA TRP A 56 -11.94 9.21 -2.40
C TRP A 56 -13.25 8.96 -3.16
N ASN A 57 -14.28 9.75 -2.87
CA ASN A 57 -15.58 9.62 -3.52
C ASN A 57 -15.52 9.91 -5.03
N GLN A 58 -14.65 10.84 -5.45
CA GLN A 58 -14.39 11.13 -6.86
C GLN A 58 -13.71 9.96 -7.57
N MET A 59 -12.63 9.41 -6.97
CA MET A 59 -11.94 8.23 -7.50
C MET A 59 -12.87 7.04 -7.70
N ARG A 60 -13.76 6.77 -6.74
CA ARG A 60 -14.75 5.68 -6.84
C ARG A 60 -15.76 5.85 -7.97
N LYS A 61 -15.98 7.09 -8.42
CA LYS A 61 -16.84 7.41 -9.57
C LYS A 61 -16.09 7.39 -10.90
N GLY A 62 -14.78 7.14 -10.89
CA GLY A 62 -13.93 7.20 -12.08
C GLY A 62 -13.61 8.64 -12.53
N ASP A 63 -13.74 9.62 -11.63
CA ASP A 63 -13.38 11.02 -11.91
C ASP A 63 -11.85 11.17 -12.06
N LEU A 64 -11.44 12.04 -12.97
CA LEU A 64 -10.05 12.39 -13.28
C LEU A 64 -9.73 13.85 -12.97
N SER A 65 -10.54 14.50 -12.11
CA SER A 65 -10.31 15.87 -11.66
C SER A 65 -8.91 16.10 -11.10
N ASP A 66 -8.44 17.36 -11.13
CA ASP A 66 -7.10 17.75 -10.68
C ASP A 66 -6.73 17.21 -9.29
N PRO A 67 -7.62 17.21 -8.28
CA PRO A 67 -7.30 16.62 -6.97
C PRO A 67 -7.04 15.11 -7.03
N VAL A 68 -7.77 14.38 -7.90
CA VAL A 68 -7.53 12.94 -8.11
C VAL A 68 -6.20 12.73 -8.82
N ALA A 69 -5.94 13.47 -9.90
CA ALA A 69 -4.69 13.36 -10.65
C ALA A 69 -3.48 13.69 -9.76
N GLN A 70 -3.56 14.75 -8.95
CA GLN A 70 -2.53 15.13 -7.99
C GLN A 70 -2.29 14.03 -6.96
N PHE A 71 -3.34 13.44 -6.40
CA PHE A 71 -3.22 12.35 -5.46
C PHE A 71 -2.55 11.11 -6.08
N LEU A 72 -2.98 10.70 -7.28
CA LEU A 72 -2.36 9.58 -8.00
C LEU A 72 -0.87 9.85 -8.28
N GLN A 73 -0.52 11.08 -8.66
CA GLN A 73 0.87 11.48 -8.89
C GLN A 73 1.70 11.43 -7.60
N THR A 74 1.15 11.92 -6.48
CA THR A 74 1.80 11.82 -5.16
C THR A 74 2.08 10.37 -4.79
N VAL A 75 1.10 9.47 -4.93
CA VAL A 75 1.30 8.05 -4.63
C VAL A 75 2.33 7.42 -5.56
N ALA A 76 2.35 7.78 -6.85
CA ALA A 76 3.36 7.30 -7.78
C ALA A 76 4.79 7.74 -7.38
N ILE A 77 4.96 8.93 -6.80
CA ILE A 77 6.24 9.38 -6.25
C ILE A 77 6.66 8.50 -5.06
N GLY A 78 5.76 8.26 -4.10
CA GLY A 78 6.03 7.37 -2.97
C GLY A 78 6.36 5.93 -3.41
N LEU A 79 5.63 5.40 -4.39
CA LEU A 79 5.88 4.06 -4.93
C LEU A 79 7.25 3.94 -5.60
N LYS A 80 7.71 4.96 -6.31
CA LYS A 80 9.08 4.98 -6.87
C LYS A 80 10.13 4.87 -5.76
N GLN A 81 9.95 5.53 -4.62
CA GLN A 81 10.88 5.41 -3.48
C GLN A 81 10.95 3.96 -2.96
N VAL A 82 9.82 3.27 -2.92
CA VAL A 82 9.77 1.85 -2.52
C VAL A 82 10.50 0.97 -3.53
N LEU A 83 10.30 1.20 -4.82
CA LEU A 83 10.86 0.37 -5.89
C LEU A 83 12.37 0.57 -6.13
N VAL A 84 12.96 1.64 -5.62
CA VAL A 84 14.42 1.87 -5.66
C VAL A 84 15.17 0.84 -4.80
N GLU A 85 14.58 0.44 -3.67
CA GLU A 85 15.16 -0.53 -2.76
C GLU A 85 14.96 -1.96 -3.30
N LYS A 86 15.99 -2.80 -3.23
CA LYS A 86 15.92 -4.16 -3.77
C LYS A 86 15.20 -5.12 -2.81
N GLY A 87 14.20 -5.81 -3.35
CA GLY A 87 13.51 -6.92 -2.68
C GLY A 87 12.13 -6.55 -2.13
N PRO A 88 11.41 -7.52 -1.53
CA PRO A 88 10.04 -7.30 -1.09
C PRO A 88 9.95 -6.32 0.08
N SER A 89 8.96 -5.45 0.02
CA SER A 89 8.68 -4.44 1.03
C SER A 89 7.24 -4.53 1.53
N LEU A 90 7.03 -4.17 2.78
CA LEU A 90 5.69 -4.03 3.34
C LEU A 90 5.28 -2.56 3.24
N ILE A 91 4.14 -2.29 2.58
CA ILE A 91 3.52 -0.96 2.61
C ILE A 91 2.32 -1.02 3.56
N VAL A 92 2.34 -0.22 4.63
CA VAL A 92 1.20 -0.05 5.55
C VAL A 92 0.57 1.32 5.36
N ALA A 93 -0.59 1.35 4.73
CA ALA A 93 -1.25 2.58 4.33
C ALA A 93 -2.78 2.49 4.46
N HIS A 94 -3.53 2.93 3.44
CA HIS A 94 -4.98 3.11 3.49
C HIS A 94 -5.65 2.70 2.19
N GLY A 95 -6.99 2.70 2.18
CA GLY A 95 -7.78 2.30 1.01
C GLY A 95 -7.52 3.19 -0.21
N GLY A 96 -7.41 4.51 -0.04
CA GLY A 96 -7.08 5.41 -1.15
C GLY A 96 -5.68 5.18 -1.71
N ILE A 97 -4.71 4.84 -0.86
CA ILE A 97 -3.35 4.49 -1.30
C ILE A 97 -3.36 3.19 -2.11
N TYR A 98 -4.06 2.16 -1.64
CA TYR A 98 -4.22 0.91 -2.38
C TYR A 98 -4.84 1.15 -3.76
N PHE A 99 -5.96 1.89 -3.81
CA PHE A 99 -6.60 2.28 -5.07
C PHE A 99 -5.61 2.96 -6.03
N ALA A 100 -4.87 3.95 -5.52
CA ALA A 100 -3.90 4.69 -6.31
C ALA A 100 -2.77 3.80 -6.82
N ILE A 101 -2.22 2.90 -5.98
CA ILE A 101 -1.20 1.92 -6.41
C ILE A 101 -1.76 1.04 -7.53
N CYS A 102 -2.97 0.49 -7.39
CA CYS A 102 -3.60 -0.31 -8.43
C CYS A 102 -3.71 0.46 -9.75
N LYS A 103 -4.14 1.73 -9.71
CA LYS A 103 -4.22 2.57 -10.92
C LYS A 103 -2.84 2.88 -11.51
N THR A 104 -1.86 3.22 -10.69
CA THR A 104 -0.47 3.50 -11.13
C THR A 104 0.17 2.27 -11.78
N LEU A 105 -0.10 1.08 -11.26
CA LEU A 105 0.48 -0.17 -11.76
C LEU A 105 -0.34 -0.86 -12.85
N GLY A 106 -1.51 -0.30 -13.22
CA GLY A 106 -2.40 -0.90 -14.22
C GLY A 106 -3.08 -2.19 -13.75
N ILE A 107 -3.25 -2.38 -12.43
CA ILE A 107 -3.96 -3.53 -11.86
C ILE A 107 -5.48 -3.35 -12.10
N PRO A 108 -6.14 -4.30 -12.78
CA PRO A 108 -7.58 -4.23 -13.00
C PRO A 108 -8.34 -4.47 -11.69
N GLY A 109 -9.48 -3.80 -11.52
CA GLY A 109 -10.35 -3.95 -10.34
C GLY A 109 -11.03 -2.64 -9.92
N ASP A 110 -11.87 -2.75 -8.88
CA ASP A 110 -12.56 -1.61 -8.27
C ASP A 110 -11.66 -0.79 -7.32
N GLY A 111 -10.47 -1.32 -6.97
CA GLY A 111 -9.52 -0.69 -6.08
C GLY A 111 -10.01 -0.57 -4.64
N ILE A 112 -10.94 -1.45 -4.22
CA ILE A 112 -11.42 -1.52 -2.84
C ILE A 112 -10.65 -2.63 -2.11
N ILE A 113 -10.21 -2.35 -0.88
CA ILE A 113 -9.56 -3.30 0.00
C ILE A 113 -10.15 -3.22 1.40
N ASN A 114 -10.32 -4.36 2.05
CA ASN A 114 -10.77 -4.44 3.42
C ASN A 114 -9.62 -4.14 4.40
N ASN A 115 -9.99 -3.75 5.62
CA ASN A 115 -9.00 -3.44 6.65
C ASN A 115 -8.10 -4.63 6.97
N CYS A 116 -6.79 -4.39 7.00
CA CYS A 116 -5.76 -5.38 7.33
C CYS A 116 -5.79 -6.63 6.43
N VAL A 117 -6.15 -6.50 5.15
CA VAL A 117 -5.96 -7.57 4.16
C VAL A 117 -4.61 -7.36 3.46
N PRO A 118 -3.64 -8.27 3.63
CA PRO A 118 -2.38 -8.19 2.91
C PRO A 118 -2.52 -8.68 1.46
N VAL A 119 -1.97 -7.90 0.54
CA VAL A 119 -1.89 -8.23 -0.89
C VAL A 119 -0.44 -8.18 -1.36
N TRP A 120 -0.10 -9.00 -2.35
CA TRP A 120 1.23 -9.10 -2.93
C TRP A 120 1.25 -8.61 -4.37
N PHE A 121 1.89 -7.47 -4.59
CA PHE A 121 2.19 -6.96 -5.93
C PHE A 121 3.49 -7.57 -6.44
N HIS A 122 3.50 -8.03 -7.68
CA HIS A 122 4.70 -8.53 -8.34
C HIS A 122 4.70 -8.18 -9.82
N PHE A 123 5.89 -7.94 -10.36
CA PHE A 123 6.06 -7.68 -11.78
C PHE A 123 6.27 -9.00 -12.53
N ASN A 124 5.53 -9.20 -13.62
CA ASN A 124 5.66 -10.35 -14.50
C ASN A 124 6.48 -9.97 -15.73
N GLU A 125 7.77 -10.29 -15.72
CA GLU A 125 8.71 -9.96 -16.81
C GLU A 125 8.29 -10.52 -18.18
N LYS A 126 7.63 -11.69 -18.21
CA LYS A 126 7.19 -12.30 -19.48
C LYS A 126 6.04 -11.55 -20.14
N LYS A 127 5.22 -10.87 -19.33
CA LYS A 127 4.03 -10.14 -19.78
C LYS A 127 4.22 -8.63 -19.73
N ASP A 128 5.36 -8.16 -19.23
CA ASP A 128 5.69 -6.75 -19.04
C ASP A 128 4.59 -5.98 -18.27
N LEU A 129 4.04 -6.60 -17.22
CA LEU A 129 2.94 -6.04 -16.44
C LEU A 129 3.01 -6.40 -14.96
N TRP A 130 2.40 -5.54 -14.13
CA TRP A 130 2.20 -5.82 -12.72
C TRP A 130 1.00 -6.74 -12.50
N GLN A 131 1.10 -7.61 -11.50
CA GLN A 131 0.06 -8.51 -11.05
C GLN A 131 -0.10 -8.41 -9.55
N MET A 132 -1.29 -8.77 -9.08
CA MET A 132 -1.64 -8.81 -7.66
C MET A 132 -2.19 -10.19 -7.31
N ARG A 133 -1.88 -10.66 -6.10
CA ARG A 133 -2.51 -11.82 -5.49
C ARG A 133 -2.72 -11.56 -3.99
N ASP A 134 -3.67 -12.27 -3.39
CA ASP A 134 -3.81 -12.27 -1.94
C ASP A 134 -2.62 -12.99 -1.29
N CYS A 135 -2.26 -12.58 -0.07
CA CYS A 135 -1.23 -13.26 0.72
C CYS A 135 -1.78 -14.43 1.55
N ILE A 136 -3.07 -14.73 1.44
CA ILE A 136 -3.79 -15.78 2.19
C ILE A 136 -3.81 -17.06 1.36
#